data_AF-A0A6A5S3G7-F1
#
_entry.id   AF-A0A6A5S3G7-F1
#
_cell.length_a   1.000
_cell.length_b   1.000
_cell.length_c   1.000
_cell.angle_alpha   90.00
_cell.angle_beta   90.00
_cell.angle_gamma   90.00
#
_symmetry.space_group_name_H-M   'P 1'
#
loop_
_entity.id
_entity.type
_entity.pdbx_description
1 polymer ?
#
loop_
_entity_poly.entity_id
_entity_poly.type
_entity_poly.pdbx_seq_one_letter_code
_entity_poly.pdbx_strand_id
1 'polypeptide(L)'
;GVSYNFLDIIKSKTKLLRATHKDNIVSFDSGFKLYILKDTVSYVLAVKYIDDSTIEKIRYSINGVILNHIIDSKNNYMVIRTSESNRKEIVFDDKKIITTKKPILLRAIEKPNKKNTMFVSNPNIGVIDKKTFRNREGIQNICALGFKTNLQDKPVVYYINEDDLDSTKIVLEMINELIRPKYNKTMFYCHNLSGYDIVFILKILCTHNENSDDKYNIKTILRNDKIIQLTISKVVKPKVENPNVENSKVVNPKVEKPKVEKSFIIRDSYAILPQSLSSLGRNFEVDVLKSIFPYKFSTQDNLLYIGETPINPITGD
;
A
#
# COMPACT_ATOMS: atom_id res chain seq x y z
N GLY A 1 -42.86 23.21 -19.76
CA GLY A 1 -41.42 22.88 -19.74
C GLY A 1 -40.93 22.78 -21.16
N VAL A 2 -39.70 23.23 -21.44
CA VAL A 2 -39.10 23.09 -22.77
C VAL A 2 -38.71 21.62 -22.97
N SER A 3 -39.18 21.02 -24.05
CA SER A 3 -38.77 19.66 -24.44
C SER A 3 -37.39 19.75 -25.10
N TYR A 4 -36.45 18.93 -24.63
CA TYR A 4 -35.12 18.85 -25.21
C TYR A 4 -34.89 17.46 -25.79
N ASN A 5 -34.28 17.39 -26.97
CA ASN A 5 -33.77 16.14 -27.49
C ASN A 5 -32.48 15.79 -26.73
N PHE A 6 -32.51 14.68 -25.99
CA PHE A 6 -31.37 14.23 -25.18
C PHE A 6 -30.11 13.97 -26.03
N LEU A 7 -30.26 13.58 -27.30
CA LEU A 7 -29.16 13.41 -28.23
C LEU A 7 -28.42 14.73 -28.49
N ASP A 8 -29.14 15.85 -28.56
CA ASP A 8 -28.53 17.17 -28.76
C ASP A 8 -27.75 17.60 -27.52
N ILE A 9 -28.23 17.23 -26.32
CA ILE A 9 -27.51 17.43 -25.06
C ILE A 9 -26.18 16.64 -25.09
N ILE A 10 -26.21 15.36 -25.46
CA ILE A 10 -25.00 14.52 -25.59
C ILE A 10 -24.02 15.18 -26.58
N LYS A 11 -24.47 15.48 -27.80
CA LYS A 11 -23.63 16.11 -28.84
C LYS A 11 -23.02 17.42 -28.38
N SER A 12 -23.76 18.25 -27.65
CA SER A 12 -23.25 19.51 -27.11
C SER A 12 -22.12 19.31 -26.10
N LYS A 13 -22.21 18.29 -25.23
CA LYS A 13 -21.16 17.97 -24.26
C LYS A 13 -19.97 17.27 -24.89
N THR A 14 -20.21 16.40 -25.87
CA THR A 14 -19.13 15.73 -26.59
C THR A 14 -18.23 16.72 -27.34
N LYS A 15 -18.74 17.87 -27.80
CA LYS A 15 -17.89 18.94 -28.36
C LYS A 15 -16.88 19.52 -27.37
N LEU A 16 -17.17 19.47 -26.07
CA LEU A 16 -16.30 19.95 -25.00
C LEU A 16 -15.28 18.88 -24.56
N LEU A 17 -15.60 17.61 -24.77
CA LEU A 17 -14.70 16.48 -24.53
C LEU A 17 -13.89 16.22 -25.82
N ARG A 18 -12.64 15.75 -25.72
CA ARG A 18 -11.80 15.54 -26.92
C ARG A 18 -12.53 14.61 -27.90
N ALA A 19 -12.74 15.05 -29.14
CA ALA A 19 -13.49 14.32 -30.17
C ALA A 19 -13.00 12.87 -30.38
N THR A 20 -11.74 12.60 -30.06
CA THR A 20 -11.07 11.30 -30.20
C THR A 20 -11.19 10.38 -28.99
N HIS A 21 -11.96 10.72 -27.95
CA HIS A 21 -12.15 9.81 -26.80
C HIS A 21 -13.04 8.63 -27.21
N LYS A 22 -12.64 7.40 -26.84
CA LYS A 22 -13.38 6.17 -27.18
C LYS A 22 -14.79 6.13 -26.58
N ASP A 23 -15.04 6.91 -25.53
CA ASP A 23 -16.35 7.04 -24.88
C ASP A 23 -17.23 8.14 -25.53
N ASN A 24 -17.03 8.47 -26.81
CA ASN A 24 -17.88 9.43 -27.53
C ASN A 24 -18.98 8.72 -28.33
N ILE A 25 -20.05 8.31 -27.66
CA ILE A 25 -21.24 7.74 -28.31
C ILE A 25 -22.22 8.88 -28.61
N VAL A 26 -22.26 9.30 -29.88
CA VAL A 26 -23.02 10.49 -30.34
C VAL A 26 -24.24 10.15 -31.20
N SER A 27 -24.51 8.86 -31.39
CA SER A 27 -25.63 8.35 -32.16
C SER A 27 -26.12 7.03 -31.57
N PHE A 28 -27.42 6.80 -31.66
CA PHE A 28 -28.06 5.53 -31.32
C PHE A 28 -28.85 5.06 -32.53
N ASP A 29 -28.77 3.77 -32.85
CA ASP A 29 -29.68 3.15 -33.80
C ASP A 29 -31.03 2.81 -33.13
N SER A 30 -31.97 2.29 -33.91
CA SER A 30 -33.30 1.91 -33.44
C SER A 30 -33.31 0.74 -32.44
N GLY A 31 -32.17 0.06 -32.25
CA GLY A 31 -32.03 -1.02 -31.27
C GLY A 31 -31.91 -0.53 -29.83
N PHE A 32 -31.63 0.75 -29.61
CA PHE A 32 -31.52 1.32 -28.27
C PHE A 32 -32.88 1.74 -27.70
N LYS A 33 -33.12 1.34 -26.45
CA LYS A 33 -34.19 1.85 -25.60
C LYS A 33 -33.61 2.74 -24.52
N LEU A 34 -34.16 3.94 -24.36
CA LEU A 34 -33.71 4.90 -23.35
C LEU A 34 -34.68 4.93 -22.17
N TYR A 35 -34.12 4.86 -20.96
CA TYR A 35 -34.85 4.88 -19.71
C TYR A 35 -34.33 6.02 -18.84
N ILE A 36 -35.22 6.82 -18.26
CA ILE A 36 -34.86 7.79 -17.23
C ILE A 36 -35.04 7.11 -15.88
N LEU A 37 -33.96 6.99 -15.12
CA LEU A 37 -33.94 6.39 -13.80
C LEU A 37 -33.77 7.51 -12.77
N LYS A 38 -34.81 7.68 -11.93
CA LYS A 38 -34.84 8.66 -10.85
C LYS A 38 -34.42 7.97 -9.56
N ASP A 39 -33.22 8.31 -9.10
CA ASP A 39 -32.64 7.90 -7.82
C ASP A 39 -32.07 9.16 -7.15
N THR A 40 -31.21 9.01 -6.14
CA THR A 40 -30.46 10.09 -5.47
C THR A 40 -29.77 11.02 -6.48
N VAL A 41 -29.25 10.43 -7.56
CA VAL A 41 -28.78 11.16 -8.75
C VAL A 41 -29.51 10.57 -9.95
N SER A 42 -30.32 11.39 -10.63
CA SER A 42 -31.03 10.95 -11.84
C SER A 42 -30.06 10.72 -13.00
N TYR A 43 -30.34 9.71 -13.83
CA TYR A 43 -29.54 9.38 -15.00
C TYR A 43 -30.39 8.79 -16.12
N VAL A 44 -29.84 8.81 -17.34
CA VAL A 44 -30.43 8.17 -18.51
C VAL A 44 -29.67 6.89 -18.80
N LEU A 45 -30.38 5.79 -18.98
CA LEU A 45 -29.83 4.49 -19.32
C LEU A 45 -30.26 4.14 -20.75
N ALA A 46 -29.29 4.02 -21.66
CA ALA A 46 -29.51 3.47 -22.99
C ALA A 46 -29.20 1.97 -22.94
N VAL A 47 -30.14 1.13 -23.36
CA VAL A 47 -30.03 -0.34 -23.36
C VAL A 47 -30.25 -0.85 -24.77
N LYS A 48 -29.36 -1.72 -25.24
CA LYS A 48 -29.49 -2.41 -26.52
C LYS A 48 -29.24 -3.90 -26.32
N TYR A 49 -30.15 -4.72 -26.84
CA TYR A 49 -29.95 -6.16 -26.93
C TYR A 49 -29.15 -6.42 -28.21
N ILE A 50 -27.95 -6.98 -28.07
CA ILE A 50 -27.10 -7.33 -29.21
C ILE A 50 -27.55 -8.68 -29.78
N ASP A 51 -27.82 -9.64 -28.88
CA ASP A 51 -28.37 -10.96 -29.15
C ASP A 51 -29.13 -11.47 -27.90
N ASP A 52 -29.58 -12.73 -27.91
CA ASP A 52 -30.36 -13.34 -26.82
C ASP A 52 -29.58 -13.47 -25.50
N SER A 53 -28.25 -13.39 -25.56
CA SER A 53 -27.34 -13.57 -24.43
C SER A 53 -26.58 -12.30 -24.06
N THR A 54 -26.57 -11.27 -24.91
CA THR A 54 -25.71 -10.09 -24.76
C THR A 54 -26.51 -8.79 -24.74
N ILE A 55 -26.29 -7.98 -23.70
CA ILE A 55 -26.95 -6.70 -23.50
C ILE A 55 -25.91 -5.60 -23.27
N GLU A 56 -25.94 -4.58 -24.12
CA GLU A 56 -25.17 -3.35 -23.96
C GLU A 56 -25.97 -2.32 -23.15
N LYS A 57 -25.30 -1.68 -22.17
CA LYS A 57 -25.89 -0.65 -21.32
C LYS A 57 -24.93 0.53 -21.19
N ILE A 58 -25.43 1.71 -21.53
CA ILE A 58 -24.69 2.97 -21.42
C ILE A 58 -25.45 3.88 -20.48
N ARG A 59 -24.77 4.33 -19.42
CA ARG A 59 -25.33 5.22 -18.42
C ARG A 59 -24.83 6.64 -18.68
N TYR A 60 -25.75 7.59 -18.84
CA TYR A 60 -25.48 9.00 -18.98
C TYR A 60 -25.99 9.78 -17.77
N SER A 61 -25.29 10.83 -17.36
CA SER A 61 -25.90 11.87 -16.54
C SER A 61 -27.03 12.55 -17.31
N ILE A 62 -27.95 13.20 -16.60
CA ILE A 62 -29.00 14.03 -17.22
C ILE A 62 -28.43 15.16 -18.12
N ASN A 63 -27.16 15.50 -17.94
CA ASN A 63 -26.45 16.49 -18.74
C ASN A 63 -25.75 15.88 -19.96
N GLY A 64 -25.95 14.61 -20.29
CA GLY A 64 -25.39 13.96 -21.48
C GLY A 64 -23.94 13.48 -21.36
N VAL A 65 -23.39 13.38 -20.15
CA VAL A 65 -22.02 12.84 -19.91
C VAL A 65 -22.10 11.34 -19.63
N ILE A 66 -21.31 10.52 -20.33
CA ILE A 66 -21.20 9.08 -20.05
C ILE A 66 -20.60 8.88 -18.65
N LEU A 67 -21.35 8.17 -17.80
CA LEU A 67 -20.95 7.77 -16.47
C LEU A 67 -20.37 6.35 -16.45
N ASN A 68 -20.92 5.46 -17.28
CA ASN A 68 -20.47 4.08 -17.40
C ASN A 68 -20.92 3.45 -18.72
N HIS A 69 -20.12 2.55 -19.26
CA HIS A 69 -20.44 1.72 -20.42
C HIS A 69 -20.11 0.27 -20.10
N ILE A 70 -21.13 -0.58 -20.11
CA ILE A 70 -21.01 -1.99 -19.75
C ILE A 70 -21.70 -2.88 -20.79
N ILE A 71 -21.17 -4.09 -20.93
CA ILE A 71 -21.75 -5.18 -21.71
C ILE A 71 -21.94 -6.36 -20.75
N ASP A 72 -23.19 -6.80 -20.59
CA ASP A 72 -23.54 -8.00 -19.85
C ASP A 72 -23.73 -9.14 -20.85
N SER A 73 -22.99 -10.24 -20.70
CA SER A 73 -23.13 -11.47 -21.49
C SER A 73 -23.51 -12.63 -20.59
N LYS A 74 -24.41 -13.51 -21.05
CA LYS A 74 -24.84 -14.70 -20.32
C LYS A 74 -24.12 -15.93 -20.88
N ASN A 75 -23.46 -16.69 -20.01
CA ASN A 75 -22.87 -17.98 -20.35
C ASN A 75 -23.37 -19.03 -19.35
N ASN A 76 -24.25 -19.93 -19.82
CA ASN A 76 -24.95 -20.92 -19.00
C ASN A 76 -25.71 -20.26 -17.83
N TYR A 77 -25.22 -20.45 -16.60
CA TYR A 77 -25.78 -19.90 -15.36
C TYR A 77 -25.08 -18.61 -14.90
N MET A 78 -23.99 -18.22 -15.56
CA MET A 78 -23.20 -17.06 -15.17
C MET A 78 -23.53 -15.84 -16.02
N VAL A 79 -23.43 -14.66 -15.41
CA VAL A 79 -23.45 -13.37 -16.10
C VAL A 79 -22.07 -12.75 -16.01
N ILE A 80 -21.49 -12.41 -17.15
CA ILE A 80 -20.19 -11.74 -17.25
C ILE A 80 -20.45 -10.29 -17.64
N ARG A 81 -20.10 -9.36 -16.74
CA ARG A 81 -20.15 -7.92 -16.98
C ARG A 81 -18.77 -7.41 -17.34
N THR A 82 -18.63 -6.89 -18.54
CA THR A 82 -17.42 -6.21 -19.01
C THR A 82 -17.69 -4.71 -19.06
N SER A 83 -16.85 -3.91 -18.41
CA SER A 83 -16.88 -2.46 -18.54
C SER A 83 -15.89 -2.02 -19.60
N GLU A 84 -16.38 -1.41 -20.65
CA GLU A 84 -15.57 -1.03 -21.81
C GLU A 84 -14.57 0.07 -21.45
N SER A 85 -15.02 1.06 -20.65
CA SER A 85 -14.21 2.21 -20.28
C SER A 85 -13.00 1.86 -19.39
N ASN A 86 -13.05 0.77 -18.62
CA ASN A 86 -11.95 0.41 -17.69
C ASN A 86 -11.47 -1.04 -17.81
N ARG A 87 -11.97 -1.78 -18.81
CA ARG A 87 -11.69 -3.19 -19.08
C ARG A 87 -11.87 -4.11 -17.87
N LYS A 88 -12.76 -3.75 -16.94
CA LYS A 88 -13.06 -4.55 -15.76
C LYS A 88 -14.07 -5.63 -16.13
N GLU A 89 -13.78 -6.87 -15.78
CA GLU A 89 -14.68 -8.02 -15.90
C GLU A 89 -15.19 -8.39 -14.50
N ILE A 90 -16.50 -8.60 -14.36
CA ILE A 90 -17.12 -9.08 -13.14
C ILE A 90 -17.99 -10.29 -13.50
N VAL A 91 -17.74 -11.42 -12.85
CA VAL A 91 -18.50 -12.66 -13.04
C VAL A 91 -19.50 -12.81 -11.90
N PHE A 92 -20.77 -12.97 -12.26
CA PHE A 92 -21.87 -13.24 -11.36
C PHE A 92 -22.37 -14.67 -11.52
N ASP A 93 -22.71 -15.30 -10.40
CA ASP A 93 -23.46 -16.55 -10.32
C ASP A 93 -24.54 -16.39 -9.26
N ASP A 94 -25.78 -16.70 -9.60
CA ASP A 94 -26.96 -16.46 -8.77
C ASP A 94 -26.94 -15.10 -8.01
N LYS A 95 -26.72 -14.02 -8.77
CA LYS A 95 -26.62 -12.63 -8.28
C LYS A 95 -25.46 -12.34 -7.32
N LYS A 96 -24.61 -13.31 -7.00
CA LYS A 96 -23.40 -13.13 -6.21
C LYS A 96 -22.20 -12.90 -7.11
N ILE A 97 -21.29 -12.02 -6.69
CA ILE A 97 -20.03 -11.79 -7.40
C ILE A 97 -19.08 -12.93 -7.04
N ILE A 98 -18.68 -13.73 -8.05
CA ILE A 98 -17.68 -14.79 -7.87
C ILE A 98 -16.28 -14.25 -8.15
N THR A 99 -16.10 -13.44 -9.18
CA THR A 99 -14.77 -12.98 -9.60
C THR A 99 -14.81 -11.57 -10.14
N THR A 100 -13.74 -10.82 -9.90
CA THR A 100 -13.48 -9.52 -10.54
C THR A 100 -12.08 -9.53 -11.13
N LYS A 101 -11.96 -9.28 -12.44
CA LYS A 101 -10.66 -9.08 -13.11
C LYS A 101 -10.56 -7.64 -13.58
N LYS A 102 -9.37 -7.04 -13.42
CA LYS A 102 -9.08 -5.71 -13.95
C LYS A 102 -7.65 -5.69 -14.45
N PRO A 103 -7.38 -5.37 -15.73
CA PRO A 103 -6.03 -5.21 -16.20
C PRO A 103 -5.43 -3.98 -15.51
N ILE A 104 -4.32 -4.19 -14.81
CA ILE A 104 -3.53 -3.11 -14.24
C ILE A 104 -2.69 -2.53 -15.37
N LEU A 105 -3.19 -1.48 -16.01
CA LEU A 105 -2.38 -0.67 -16.93
C LEU A 105 -1.40 0.14 -16.08
N LEU A 106 -0.20 -0.41 -15.87
CA LEU A 106 0.91 0.36 -15.36
C LEU A 106 1.24 1.43 -16.39
N ARG A 107 1.24 2.70 -15.99
CA ARG A 107 1.76 3.76 -16.86
C ARG A 107 3.21 3.38 -17.17
N ALA A 108 3.57 3.40 -18.46
CA ALA A 108 4.97 3.31 -18.83
C ALA A 108 5.73 4.39 -18.06
N ILE A 109 6.89 4.04 -17.52
CA ILE A 109 7.78 5.03 -16.89
C ILE A 109 8.04 6.07 -17.97
N GLU A 110 7.54 7.29 -17.76
CA GLU A 110 7.78 8.39 -18.68
C GLU A 110 9.29 8.53 -18.80
N LYS A 111 9.81 8.52 -20.04
CA LYS A 111 11.24 8.74 -20.25
C LYS A 111 11.58 10.08 -19.58
N PRO A 112 12.52 10.10 -18.62
CA PRO A 112 12.88 11.33 -17.97
C PRO A 112 13.30 12.33 -19.04
N ASN A 113 12.74 13.53 -18.97
CA ASN A 113 13.03 14.58 -19.93
C ASN A 113 14.54 14.85 -19.85
N LYS A 114 15.30 14.54 -20.93
CA LYS A 114 16.77 14.56 -20.95
C LYS A 114 17.40 15.92 -20.61
N LYS A 115 16.58 16.97 -20.55
CA LYS A 115 17.00 18.31 -20.15
C LYS A 115 17.09 18.36 -18.62
N ASN A 116 18.28 18.07 -18.09
CA ASN A 116 18.68 18.27 -16.69
C ASN A 116 18.07 17.30 -15.67
N THR A 117 18.17 15.99 -15.89
CA THR A 117 18.22 15.09 -14.72
C THR A 117 19.58 15.26 -14.04
N MET A 118 19.74 16.31 -13.23
CA MET A 118 20.68 16.19 -12.13
C MET A 118 20.19 14.99 -11.32
N PHE A 119 21.07 14.02 -11.06
CA PHE A 119 20.82 12.99 -10.06
C PHE A 119 20.72 13.71 -8.71
N VAL A 120 19.56 14.27 -8.41
CA VAL A 120 19.30 14.84 -7.09
C VAL A 120 19.22 13.64 -6.17
N SER A 121 20.31 13.38 -5.45
CA SER A 121 20.34 12.38 -4.39
C SER A 121 19.15 12.65 -3.49
N ASN A 122 18.29 11.66 -3.24
CA ASN A 122 17.27 11.80 -2.22
C ASN A 122 17.93 11.49 -0.87
N PRO A 123 18.15 12.50 -0.01
CA PRO A 123 18.77 12.24 1.29
C PRO A 123 17.82 11.54 2.26
N ASN A 124 16.51 11.53 1.99
CA ASN A 124 15.48 11.03 2.90
C ASN A 124 15.28 9.51 2.75
N ILE A 125 16.38 8.77 2.86
CA ILE A 125 16.39 7.31 2.79
C ILE A 125 16.70 6.75 4.19
N GLY A 126 15.91 5.76 4.58
CA GLY A 126 16.19 4.90 5.72
C GLY A 126 16.35 3.45 5.27
N VAL A 127 17.12 2.67 6.01
CA VAL A 127 17.25 1.22 5.81
C VAL A 127 16.92 0.51 7.11
N ILE A 128 16.24 -0.64 7.03
CA ILE A 128 15.84 -1.48 8.16
C ILE A 128 16.42 -2.88 7.93
N ASP A 129 17.02 -3.46 8.97
CA ASP A 129 17.46 -4.87 9.00
C ASP A 129 17.09 -5.50 10.35
N LYS A 130 17.06 -6.84 10.40
CA LYS A 130 16.83 -7.58 11.64
C LYS A 130 17.67 -8.87 11.72
N LYS A 131 17.64 -9.47 12.91
CA LYS A 131 18.17 -10.79 13.23
C LYS A 131 17.11 -11.56 14.00
N THR A 132 17.10 -12.87 13.78
CA THR A 132 16.13 -13.77 14.40
C THR A 132 16.83 -14.88 15.14
N PHE A 133 16.13 -15.45 16.12
CA PHE A 133 16.51 -16.66 16.81
C PHE A 133 15.33 -17.62 16.87
N ARG A 134 15.62 -18.91 17.02
CA ARG A 134 14.61 -19.94 17.20
C ARG A 134 14.38 -20.18 18.69
N ASN A 135 13.14 -20.06 19.16
CA ASN A 135 12.78 -20.42 20.53
C ASN A 135 12.71 -21.95 20.71
N ARG A 136 12.50 -22.40 21.96
CA ARG A 136 12.41 -23.84 22.29
C ARG A 136 11.26 -24.58 21.59
N GLU A 137 10.22 -23.86 21.18
CA GLU A 137 9.07 -24.39 20.43
C GLU A 137 9.32 -24.44 18.92
N GLY A 138 10.51 -24.03 18.46
CA GLY A 138 10.84 -23.98 17.04
C GLY A 138 10.34 -22.73 16.31
N ILE A 139 9.73 -21.78 17.01
CA ILE A 139 9.21 -20.52 16.46
C ILE A 139 10.36 -19.53 16.29
N GLN A 140 10.41 -18.88 15.12
CA GLN A 140 11.34 -17.79 14.86
C GLN A 140 10.85 -16.49 15.51
N ASN A 141 11.72 -15.85 16.26
CA ASN A 141 11.49 -14.58 16.96
C ASN A 141 12.59 -13.59 16.58
N ILE A 142 12.32 -12.29 16.69
CA ILE A 142 13.32 -11.24 16.44
C ILE A 142 14.13 -11.02 17.71
N CYS A 143 15.46 -11.18 17.62
CA CYS A 143 16.36 -10.85 18.74
C CYS A 143 17.02 -9.48 18.62
N ALA A 144 17.17 -8.99 17.39
CA ALA A 144 17.68 -7.65 17.15
C ALA A 144 17.03 -7.07 15.90
N LEU A 145 16.77 -5.78 15.92
CA LEU A 145 16.39 -5.04 14.73
C LEU A 145 16.94 -3.63 14.81
N GLY A 146 17.12 -3.01 13.66
CA GLY A 146 17.63 -1.65 13.65
C GLY A 146 17.36 -0.95 12.34
N PHE A 147 17.58 0.35 12.38
CA PHE A 147 17.49 1.18 11.21
C PHE A 147 18.60 2.23 11.17
N LYS A 148 18.95 2.65 9.96
CA LYS A 148 19.90 3.73 9.70
C LYS A 148 19.25 4.74 8.75
N THR A 149 19.46 6.02 9.04
CA THR A 149 19.11 7.13 8.16
C THR A 149 20.34 8.03 8.00
N ASN A 150 20.23 9.08 7.20
CA ASN A 150 21.21 10.16 7.12
C ASN A 150 21.17 11.13 8.32
N LEU A 151 20.16 11.05 9.19
CA LEU A 151 19.97 12.00 10.31
C LEU A 151 20.88 11.75 11.52
N GLN A 152 21.57 10.61 11.55
CA GLN A 152 22.40 10.16 12.65
C GLN A 152 23.55 9.32 12.13
N ASP A 153 24.73 9.42 12.73
CA ASP A 153 25.94 8.73 12.23
C ASP A 153 25.92 7.23 12.48
N LYS A 154 25.27 6.80 13.58
CA LYS A 154 25.18 5.40 13.99
C LYS A 154 23.77 4.83 13.74
N PRO A 155 23.65 3.52 13.47
CA PRO A 155 22.34 2.88 13.41
C PRO A 155 21.67 2.92 14.79
N VAL A 156 20.34 3.08 14.80
CA VAL A 156 19.53 2.83 16.00
C VAL A 156 19.22 1.34 16.01
N VAL A 157 19.61 0.64 17.07
CA VAL A 157 19.48 -0.81 17.21
C VAL A 157 18.74 -1.12 18.50
N TYR A 158 17.79 -2.03 18.40
CA TYR A 158 17.02 -2.58 19.50
C TYR A 158 17.43 -4.04 19.68
N TYR A 159 17.74 -4.40 20.91
CA TYR A 159 18.03 -5.78 21.31
C TYR A 159 16.91 -6.27 22.19
N ILE A 160 16.57 -7.54 22.02
CA ILE A 160 15.59 -8.22 22.87
C ILE A 160 16.08 -8.23 24.32
N ASN A 161 15.15 -8.08 25.26
CA ASN A 161 15.47 -8.17 26.68
C ASN A 161 15.72 -9.64 27.07
N GLU A 162 16.77 -9.88 27.85
CA GLU A 162 17.21 -11.21 28.27
C GLU A 162 16.20 -11.91 29.19
N ASP A 163 15.42 -11.15 29.95
CA ASP A 163 14.48 -11.65 30.96
C ASP A 163 13.19 -12.18 30.34
N ASP A 164 12.66 -11.50 29.31
CA ASP A 164 11.34 -11.81 28.73
C ASP A 164 11.38 -12.39 27.31
N LEU A 165 12.47 -12.17 26.58
CA LEU A 165 12.64 -12.58 25.19
C LEU A 165 11.45 -12.16 24.29
N ASP A 166 10.84 -10.99 24.54
CA ASP A 166 9.65 -10.53 23.82
C ASP A 166 10.00 -9.67 22.60
N SER A 167 9.92 -10.28 21.41
CA SER A 167 10.09 -9.57 20.13
C SER A 167 9.04 -8.47 19.88
N THR A 168 7.88 -8.55 20.52
CA THR A 168 6.79 -7.58 20.34
C THR A 168 7.25 -6.20 20.80
N LYS A 169 7.92 -6.12 21.95
CA LYS A 169 8.37 -4.85 22.56
C LYS A 169 9.30 -4.10 21.63
N ILE A 170 10.37 -4.75 21.19
CA ILE A 170 11.41 -4.12 20.36
C ILE A 170 10.88 -3.70 18.97
N VAL A 171 9.94 -4.46 18.39
CA VAL A 171 9.32 -4.09 17.11
C VAL A 171 8.39 -2.90 17.27
N LEU A 172 7.55 -2.88 18.31
CA LEU A 172 6.66 -1.75 18.58
C LEU A 172 7.44 -0.49 18.96
N GLU A 173 8.53 -0.61 19.71
CA GLU A 173 9.43 0.49 20.03
C GLU A 173 10.06 1.10 18.77
N MET A 174 10.60 0.27 17.87
CA MET A 174 11.10 0.76 16.58
C MET A 174 9.99 1.46 15.79
N ILE A 175 8.80 0.86 15.67
CA ILE A 175 7.70 1.44 14.90
C ILE A 175 7.28 2.80 15.48
N ASN A 176 7.16 2.90 16.80
CA ASN A 176 6.85 4.17 17.47
C ASN A 176 7.94 5.23 17.23
N GLU A 177 9.22 4.84 17.22
CA GLU A 177 10.34 5.72 16.89
C GLU A 177 10.26 6.19 15.43
N LEU A 178 9.98 5.29 14.48
CA LEU A 178 9.88 5.59 13.04
C LEU A 178 8.69 6.51 12.69
N ILE A 179 7.64 6.54 13.52
CA ILE A 179 6.48 7.43 13.37
C ILE A 179 6.79 8.87 13.87
N ARG A 180 7.93 9.11 14.53
CA ARG A 180 8.28 10.43 15.04
C ARG A 180 8.47 11.46 13.91
N PRO A 181 8.13 12.75 14.15
CA PRO A 181 8.21 13.79 13.13
C PRO A 181 9.57 13.95 12.45
N LYS A 182 10.68 13.61 13.13
CA LYS A 182 12.02 13.71 12.55
C LYS A 182 12.23 12.78 11.33
N TYR A 183 11.48 11.69 11.22
CA TYR A 183 11.53 10.79 10.06
C TYR A 183 10.41 11.07 9.05
N ASN A 184 9.72 12.20 9.18
CA ASN A 184 8.72 12.60 8.21
C ASN A 184 9.37 12.72 6.82
N LYS A 185 8.72 12.16 5.80
CA LYS A 185 9.23 12.04 4.42
C LYS A 185 10.41 11.09 4.23
N THR A 186 10.92 10.45 5.28
CA THR A 186 11.92 9.38 5.13
C THR A 186 11.27 8.13 4.57
N MET A 187 11.83 7.61 3.48
CA MET A 187 11.42 6.35 2.88
C MET A 187 12.32 5.24 3.38
N PHE A 188 11.75 4.28 4.11
CA PHE A 188 12.49 3.16 4.62
C PHE A 188 12.53 2.02 3.61
N TYR A 189 13.65 1.33 3.56
CA TYR A 189 13.88 0.18 2.70
C TYR A 189 14.31 -1.01 3.53
N CYS A 190 13.74 -2.18 3.21
CA CYS A 190 14.17 -3.44 3.76
C CYS A 190 14.48 -4.38 2.58
N HIS A 191 15.62 -5.05 2.62
CA HIS A 191 16.07 -5.86 1.51
C HIS A 191 15.44 -7.25 1.57
N ASN A 192 14.69 -7.62 0.52
CA ASN A 192 13.85 -8.81 0.50
C ASN A 192 12.71 -8.75 1.54
N LEU A 193 12.13 -7.55 1.70
CA LEU A 193 11.03 -7.29 2.63
C LEU A 193 9.91 -8.34 2.48
N SER A 194 9.48 -8.58 1.24
CA SER A 194 8.38 -9.50 0.92
C SER A 194 8.67 -10.95 1.25
N GLY A 195 9.94 -11.35 1.29
CA GLY A 195 10.34 -12.74 1.46
C GLY A 195 10.39 -13.20 2.91
N TYR A 196 10.67 -12.29 3.86
CA TYR A 196 10.87 -12.71 5.25
C TYR A 196 10.48 -11.64 6.27
N ASP A 197 11.06 -10.44 6.20
CA ASP A 197 10.98 -9.48 7.29
C ASP A 197 9.56 -8.97 7.57
N ILE A 198 8.77 -8.81 6.51
CA ILE A 198 7.40 -8.29 6.60
C ILE A 198 6.49 -9.15 7.48
N VAL A 199 6.69 -10.48 7.48
CA VAL A 199 5.81 -11.43 8.18
C VAL A 199 5.82 -11.17 9.68
N PHE A 200 7.00 -10.85 10.23
CA PHE A 200 7.16 -10.59 11.65
C PHE A 200 6.53 -9.26 12.05
N ILE A 201 6.77 -8.21 11.25
CA ILE A 201 6.20 -6.88 11.49
C ILE A 201 4.66 -6.95 11.44
N LEU A 202 4.10 -7.60 10.42
CA LEU A 202 2.65 -7.73 10.29
C LEU A 202 2.03 -8.58 11.39
N LYS A 203 2.63 -9.72 11.74
CA LYS A 203 2.15 -10.58 12.84
C LYS A 203 2.05 -9.76 14.13
N ILE A 204 3.13 -9.08 14.52
CA ILE A 204 3.18 -8.29 15.75
C ILE A 204 2.16 -7.15 15.74
N LEU A 205 2.05 -6.42 14.63
CA LEU A 205 1.10 -5.31 14.52
C LEU A 205 -0.36 -5.78 14.55
N CYS A 206 -0.69 -6.87 13.86
CA CYS A 206 -2.04 -7.45 13.87
C CYS A 206 -2.42 -7.93 15.28
N THR A 207 -1.55 -8.71 15.92
CA THR A 207 -1.76 -9.16 17.30
C THR A 207 -1.88 -7.99 18.27
N HIS A 208 -1.08 -6.94 18.12
CA HIS A 208 -1.21 -5.74 18.95
C HIS A 208 -2.57 -5.04 18.74
N ASN A 209 -3.02 -4.90 17.49
CA ASN A 209 -4.30 -4.27 17.15
C ASN A 209 -5.54 -5.05 17.63
N GLU A 210 -5.41 -6.36 17.79
CA GLU A 210 -6.45 -7.22 18.37
C GLU A 210 -6.57 -7.04 19.89
N ASN A 211 -5.44 -6.78 20.57
CA ASN A 211 -5.34 -6.78 22.03
C ASN A 211 -5.22 -5.38 22.67
N SER A 212 -5.19 -4.31 21.87
CA SER A 212 -4.99 -2.93 22.35
C SER A 212 -5.91 -1.95 21.64
N ASP A 213 -6.36 -0.92 22.36
CA ASP A 213 -7.08 0.22 21.78
C ASP A 213 -6.16 1.18 21.02
N ASP A 214 -4.85 1.12 21.27
CA ASP A 214 -3.84 1.98 20.65
C ASP A 214 -3.38 1.42 19.28
N LYS A 215 -4.32 1.36 18.34
CA LYS A 215 -4.17 0.63 17.07
C LYS A 215 -3.31 1.37 16.03
N TYR A 216 -2.63 0.57 15.22
CA TYR A 216 -1.96 1.00 14.00
C TYR A 216 -2.85 0.78 12.77
N ASN A 217 -2.88 1.76 11.89
CA ASN A 217 -3.43 1.63 10.54
C ASN A 217 -2.36 1.01 9.63
N ILE A 218 -2.71 -0.08 8.94
CA ILE A 218 -1.78 -0.84 8.10
C ILE A 218 -2.30 -0.84 6.67
N LYS A 219 -1.48 -0.41 5.70
CA LYS A 219 -1.78 -0.45 4.27
C LYS A 219 -0.64 -1.10 3.50
N THR A 220 -0.96 -2.04 2.62
CA THR A 220 0.02 -2.76 1.80
C THR A 220 -0.19 -2.48 0.33
N ILE A 221 0.90 -2.51 -0.46
CA ILE A 221 0.85 -2.59 -1.92
C ILE A 221 1.51 -3.90 -2.32
N LEU A 222 0.80 -4.67 -3.14
CA LEU A 222 1.24 -5.98 -3.61
C LEU A 222 1.58 -5.94 -5.10
N ARG A 223 2.52 -6.80 -5.50
CA ARG A 223 2.82 -7.14 -6.89
C ARG A 223 3.01 -8.65 -6.97
N ASN A 224 2.17 -9.34 -7.73
CA ASN A 224 2.18 -10.81 -7.84
C ASN A 224 2.17 -11.48 -6.46
N ASP A 225 1.22 -11.08 -5.62
CA ASP A 225 1.04 -11.56 -4.23
C ASP A 225 2.21 -11.28 -3.26
N LYS A 226 3.26 -10.58 -3.70
CA LYS A 226 4.36 -10.13 -2.85
C LYS A 226 4.15 -8.69 -2.39
N ILE A 227 4.30 -8.44 -1.09
CA ILE A 227 4.20 -7.10 -0.51
C ILE A 227 5.43 -6.29 -0.88
N ILE A 228 5.29 -5.32 -1.79
CA ILE A 228 6.40 -4.44 -2.21
C ILE A 228 6.47 -3.15 -1.41
N GLN A 229 5.39 -2.80 -0.71
CA GLN A 229 5.33 -1.63 0.17
C GLN A 229 4.40 -1.90 1.36
N LEU A 230 4.85 -1.47 2.54
CA LEU A 230 4.06 -1.39 3.76
C LEU A 230 4.01 0.07 4.23
N THR A 231 2.82 0.57 4.52
CA THR A 231 2.59 1.87 5.13
C THR A 231 1.94 1.64 6.49
N ILE A 232 2.59 2.14 7.54
CA ILE A 232 2.09 2.08 8.91
C ILE A 232 1.78 3.50 9.35
N SER A 233 0.61 3.72 9.92
CA SER A 233 0.22 4.99 10.51
C SER A 233 -0.47 4.83 11.85
N LYS A 234 -0.42 5.89 12.66
CA LYS A 234 -1.01 5.92 14.00
C LYS A 234 -1.60 7.30 14.26
N VAL A 235 -2.80 7.33 14.82
CA VAL A 235 -3.45 8.58 15.22
C VAL A 235 -2.96 8.95 16.60
N VAL A 236 -2.20 10.03 16.72
CA VAL A 236 -1.62 10.45 17.99
C VAL A 236 -2.46 11.57 18.58
N LYS A 237 -2.93 11.38 19.81
CA LYS A 237 -3.57 12.47 20.57
C LYS A 237 -2.50 13.54 20.85
N PRO A 238 -2.75 14.82 20.55
CA PRO A 238 -1.80 15.88 20.87
C PRO A 238 -1.53 15.86 22.38
N LYS A 239 -0.24 15.85 22.76
CA LYS A 239 0.14 16.09 24.16
C LYS A 239 -0.36 17.50 24.51
N VAL A 240 -1.33 17.57 25.42
CA VAL A 240 -1.71 18.83 26.04
C VAL A 240 -0.59 19.14 27.02
N GLU A 241 0.33 20.02 26.64
CA GLU A 241 1.24 20.62 27.62
C GLU A 241 0.37 21.36 28.63
N ASN A 242 0.42 20.95 29.89
CA ASN A 242 -0.27 21.69 30.95
C ASN A 242 0.38 23.08 30.98
N PRO A 243 -0.39 24.17 30.80
CA PRO A 243 0.16 25.50 30.94
C PRO A 243 0.74 25.63 32.35
N ASN A 244 1.96 26.13 32.44
CA ASN A 244 2.57 26.49 33.71
C ASN A 244 1.66 27.55 34.36
N VAL A 245 0.98 27.18 35.45
CA VAL A 245 0.03 28.06 36.13
C VAL A 245 0.81 28.96 37.07
N GLU A 246 1.28 30.10 36.56
CA GLU A 246 1.53 31.28 37.39
C GLU A 246 0.43 32.32 37.09
N ASN A 247 -0.39 32.56 38.12
CA ASN A 247 -1.38 33.62 38.29
C ASN A 247 -2.75 33.47 37.58
N SER A 248 -3.77 33.36 38.44
CA SER A 248 -5.20 33.27 38.20
C SER A 248 -5.75 34.30 37.20
N LYS A 249 -5.97 33.89 35.95
CA LYS A 249 -6.94 34.51 35.03
C LYS A 249 -7.72 33.46 34.25
N VAL A 250 -9.01 33.75 34.10
CA VAL A 250 -10.07 32.92 33.50
C VAL A 250 -9.62 32.28 32.19
N VAL A 251 -9.70 30.94 32.14
CA VAL A 251 -9.26 30.12 31.00
C VAL A 251 -10.46 29.86 30.08
N ASN A 252 -10.41 30.41 28.86
CA ASN A 252 -11.32 30.05 27.77
C ASN A 252 -11.27 28.53 27.47
N PRO A 253 -12.39 27.91 27.04
CA PRO A 253 -12.44 26.48 26.76
C PRO A 253 -11.35 26.06 25.76
N LYS A 254 -10.54 25.07 26.15
CA LYS A 254 -9.48 24.48 25.33
C LYS A 254 -10.10 23.92 24.05
N VAL A 255 -9.81 24.58 22.92
CA VAL A 255 -10.04 24.03 21.58
C VAL A 255 -9.28 22.70 21.48
N GLU A 256 -10.00 21.59 21.38
CA GLU A 256 -9.37 20.29 21.12
C GLU A 256 -8.63 20.39 19.78
N LYS A 257 -7.29 20.33 19.84
CA LYS A 257 -6.47 20.32 18.63
C LYS A 257 -6.84 19.09 17.80
N PRO A 258 -6.91 19.21 16.46
CA PRO A 258 -7.24 18.08 15.58
C PRO A 258 -6.27 16.93 15.80
N LYS A 259 -6.79 15.70 15.80
CA LYS A 259 -5.99 14.47 15.85
C LYS A 259 -5.03 14.48 14.66
N VAL A 260 -3.74 14.26 14.93
CA VAL A 260 -2.71 14.20 13.89
C VAL A 260 -2.38 12.75 13.60
N GLU A 261 -2.59 12.32 12.36
CA GLU A 261 -2.11 11.02 11.88
C GLU A 261 -0.64 11.14 11.49
N LYS A 262 0.19 10.26 12.04
CA LYS A 262 1.61 10.15 11.69
C LYS A 262 1.85 8.83 11.00
N SER A 263 2.73 8.80 10.00
CA SER A 263 2.95 7.62 9.17
C SER A 263 4.39 7.52 8.67
N PHE A 264 4.79 6.31 8.30
CA PHE A 264 6.01 6.05 7.54
C PHE A 264 5.79 4.90 6.56
N ILE A 265 6.73 4.74 5.62
CA ILE A 265 6.64 3.77 4.53
C ILE A 265 7.89 2.91 4.52
N ILE A 266 7.72 1.59 4.45
CA ILE A 266 8.76 0.60 4.18
C ILE A 266 8.56 0.04 2.77
N ARG A 267 9.61 -0.01 1.95
CA ARG A 267 9.62 -0.61 0.62
C ARG A 267 10.58 -1.77 0.54
N ASP A 268 10.26 -2.72 -0.34
CA ASP A 268 11.19 -3.79 -0.67
C ASP A 268 12.28 -3.25 -1.60
N SER A 269 13.52 -3.18 -1.11
CA SER A 269 14.64 -2.74 -1.96
C SER A 269 15.02 -3.77 -3.01
N TYR A 270 14.64 -5.04 -2.84
CA TYR A 270 14.92 -6.09 -3.83
C TYR A 270 14.21 -5.81 -5.16
N ALA A 271 13.11 -5.07 -5.14
CA ALA A 271 12.40 -4.64 -6.35
C ALA A 271 13.20 -3.63 -7.21
N ILE A 272 14.23 -2.99 -6.62
CA ILE A 272 15.07 -1.99 -7.29
C ILE A 272 16.51 -2.53 -7.46
N LEU A 273 16.99 -3.31 -6.49
CA LEU A 273 18.32 -3.92 -6.44
C LEU A 273 18.18 -5.44 -6.36
N PRO A 274 17.96 -6.13 -7.49
CA PRO A 274 17.61 -7.56 -7.53
C PRO A 274 18.85 -8.48 -7.41
N GLN A 275 19.71 -8.21 -6.42
CA GLN A 275 20.89 -8.99 -6.11
C GLN A 275 21.07 -9.09 -4.59
N SER A 276 21.81 -10.09 -4.10
CA SER A 276 22.09 -10.21 -2.67
C SER A 276 22.92 -9.03 -2.16
N LEU A 277 22.75 -8.65 -0.88
CA LEU A 277 23.53 -7.56 -0.27
C LEU A 277 25.05 -7.78 -0.35
N SER A 278 25.54 -9.03 -0.34
CA SER A 278 26.96 -9.33 -0.54
C SER A 278 27.41 -9.05 -1.97
N SER A 279 26.62 -9.43 -2.97
CA SER A 279 26.89 -9.09 -4.38
C SER A 279 26.82 -7.59 -4.62
N LEU A 280 25.80 -6.91 -4.08
CA LEU A 280 25.67 -5.47 -4.16
C LEU A 280 26.84 -4.76 -3.49
N GLY A 281 27.25 -5.21 -2.30
CA GLY A 281 28.42 -4.66 -1.59
C GLY A 281 29.70 -4.72 -2.42
N ARG A 282 29.95 -5.84 -3.11
CA ARG A 282 31.10 -5.99 -4.01
C ARG A 282 30.98 -5.11 -5.25
N ASN A 283 29.80 -5.08 -5.88
CA ASN A 283 29.57 -4.33 -7.12
C ASN A 283 29.61 -2.81 -6.91
N PHE A 284 29.24 -2.33 -5.72
CA PHE A 284 29.31 -0.92 -5.32
C PHE A 284 30.58 -0.56 -4.56
N GLU A 285 31.54 -1.49 -4.45
CA GLU A 285 32.82 -1.27 -3.78
C GLU A 285 32.66 -0.71 -2.36
N VAL A 286 31.70 -1.27 -1.60
CA VAL A 286 31.43 -0.84 -0.23
C VAL A 286 32.47 -1.43 0.70
N ASP A 287 33.10 -0.60 1.54
CA ASP A 287 34.19 -0.99 2.44
C ASP A 287 33.84 -2.17 3.37
N VAL A 288 32.59 -2.22 3.81
CA VAL A 288 32.08 -3.24 4.74
C VAL A 288 31.11 -4.15 4.01
N LEU A 289 31.54 -5.38 3.75
CA LEU A 289 30.70 -6.42 3.16
C LEU A 289 29.88 -7.14 4.24
N LYS A 290 28.68 -7.60 3.84
CA LYS A 290 27.83 -8.42 4.70
C LYS A 290 28.53 -9.75 5.01
N SER A 291 28.75 -10.02 6.29
CA SER A 291 29.26 -11.30 6.78
C SER A 291 28.19 -12.38 6.80
N ILE A 292 28.64 -13.63 6.93
CA ILE A 292 27.78 -14.79 7.13
C ILE A 292 27.29 -14.79 8.59
N PHE A 293 25.98 -14.88 8.79
CA PHE A 293 25.37 -15.00 10.12
C PHE A 293 24.98 -16.47 10.40
N PRO A 294 25.34 -17.04 11.55
CA PRO A 294 25.09 -18.45 11.84
C PRO A 294 23.65 -18.68 12.33
N TYR A 295 22.68 -18.61 11.42
CA TYR A 295 21.25 -18.74 11.74
C TYR A 295 20.87 -20.05 12.46
N LYS A 296 21.63 -21.14 12.26
CA LYS A 296 21.42 -22.41 12.97
C LYS A 296 21.92 -22.35 14.42
N PHE A 297 22.89 -21.49 14.72
CA PHE A 297 23.42 -21.30 16.05
C PHE A 297 22.53 -20.39 16.89
N SER A 298 21.86 -19.41 16.27
CA SER A 298 20.94 -18.49 16.94
C SER A 298 19.64 -19.18 17.42
N THR A 299 19.76 -19.94 18.50
CA THR A 299 18.67 -20.52 19.28
C THR A 299 18.51 -19.75 20.59
N GLN A 300 17.39 -19.97 21.29
CA GLN A 300 17.16 -19.36 22.61
C GLN A 300 18.28 -19.68 23.61
N ASP A 301 18.79 -20.92 23.60
CA ASP A 301 19.83 -21.34 24.53
C ASP A 301 21.22 -20.75 24.22
N ASN A 302 21.42 -20.29 22.98
CA ASN A 302 22.67 -19.68 22.51
C ASN A 302 22.54 -18.17 22.24
N LEU A 303 21.40 -17.58 22.54
CA LEU A 303 21.11 -16.20 22.12
C LEU A 303 22.03 -15.19 22.79
N LEU A 304 22.37 -15.46 24.05
CA LEU A 304 23.22 -14.64 24.91
C LEU A 304 24.62 -15.26 25.05
N TYR A 305 25.01 -16.08 24.07
CA TYR A 305 26.32 -16.70 24.05
C TYR A 305 27.43 -15.64 24.02
N ILE A 306 28.34 -15.72 25.00
CA ILE A 306 29.56 -14.91 25.06
C ILE A 306 30.74 -15.85 24.78
N GLY A 307 31.38 -15.67 23.63
CA GLY A 307 32.54 -16.47 23.22
C GLY A 307 32.90 -16.26 21.75
N GLU A 308 33.69 -17.18 21.20
CA GLU A 308 34.10 -17.11 19.80
C GLU A 308 32.91 -17.27 18.86
N THR A 309 32.86 -16.45 17.80
CA THR A 309 31.77 -16.55 16.82
C THR A 309 31.82 -17.94 16.18
N PRO A 310 30.74 -18.74 16.30
CA PRO A 310 30.75 -20.09 15.79
C PRO A 310 30.91 -20.06 14.28
N ILE A 311 31.88 -20.84 13.79
CA ILE A 311 32.07 -21.05 12.36
C ILE A 311 30.80 -21.71 11.86
N ASN A 312 30.14 -21.09 10.89
CA ASN A 312 29.03 -21.74 10.21
C ASN A 312 29.60 -23.02 9.60
N PRO A 313 29.11 -24.22 9.95
CA PRO A 313 29.56 -25.44 9.30
C PRO A 313 29.36 -25.21 7.82
N ILE A 314 30.50 -25.19 7.10
CA ILE A 314 30.62 -24.85 5.69
C ILE A 314 29.45 -25.52 4.98
N THR A 315 28.67 -24.73 4.25
CA THR A 315 27.74 -25.24 3.24
C THR A 315 28.60 -26.00 2.23
N GLY A 316 28.76 -27.30 2.45
CA GLY A 316 29.04 -28.24 1.39
C GLY A 316 27.74 -28.42 0.62
N ASP A 317 27.49 -27.50 -0.30
CA ASP A 317 26.56 -27.58 -1.42
C ASP A 317 27.06 -26.60 -2.50
#